data_AF-A0A5J5NDH8-F1
#
_entry.id   AF-A0A5J5NDH8-F1
#
_cell.length_a   1.000
_cell.length_b   1.000
_cell.length_c   1.000
_cell.angle_alpha   90.00
_cell.angle_beta   90.00
_cell.angle_gamma   90.00
#
_symmetry.space_group_name_H-M   'P 1'
#
loop_
_entity.id
_entity.type
_entity.pdbx_description
1 polymer ?
#
loop_
_entity_poly.entity_id
_entity_poly.type
_entity_poly.pdbx_seq_one_letter_code
_entity_poly.pdbx_strand_id
1 'polypeptide(L)'
;MEEESYKKSEGCTIKECQDMIQRSLRTPMVKFLMEHMEKTGCKIVVCSDQVKIQDDVNQVVIHELIHAYDECRASNLDWTNCAHHACSEIRAGHLSGDCHYKREFLRGFMKIRGHEQDCVRRRVMKSLIANPF
;
A
#
# COMPACT_ATOMS: atom_id res chain seq x y z
N MET A 1 -15.72 -1.53 -31.46
CA MET A 1 -14.26 -1.37 -31.43
C MET A 1 -13.91 -0.74 -30.09
N GLU A 2 -13.29 -1.38 -29.11
CA GLU A 2 -12.83 -2.75 -28.88
C GLU A 2 -13.10 -3.00 -27.38
N GLU A 3 -13.67 -4.16 -27.04
CA GLU A 3 -13.68 -4.64 -25.66
C GLU A 3 -12.24 -5.05 -25.30
N GLU A 4 -11.54 -4.18 -24.57
CA GLU A 4 -10.27 -4.56 -23.97
C GLU A 4 -10.56 -5.56 -22.85
N SER A 5 -10.37 -6.84 -23.16
CA SER A 5 -10.43 -7.97 -22.25
C SER A 5 -9.54 -7.71 -21.02
N TYR A 6 -10.15 -7.23 -19.94
CA TYR A 6 -9.52 -7.15 -18.64
C TYR A 6 -9.31 -8.59 -18.15
N LYS A 7 -8.16 -9.20 -18.49
CA LYS A 7 -7.74 -10.45 -17.85
C LYS A 7 -7.60 -10.17 -16.36
N LYS A 8 -8.65 -10.48 -15.58
CA LYS A 8 -8.57 -10.55 -14.13
C LYS A 8 -7.54 -11.61 -13.82
N SER A 9 -6.32 -11.17 -13.57
CA SER A 9 -5.25 -12.06 -13.19
C SER A 9 -5.65 -12.76 -11.91
N GLU A 10 -5.69 -14.09 -11.93
CA GLU A 10 -6.00 -14.89 -10.76
C GLU A 10 -5.01 -14.52 -9.65
N GLY A 11 -5.52 -14.04 -8.51
CA GLY A 11 -4.71 -13.77 -7.32
C GLY A 11 -4.20 -15.08 -6.72
N CYS A 12 -3.50 -14.99 -5.59
CA CYS A 12 -3.08 -16.19 -4.87
C CYS A 12 -4.24 -16.83 -4.07
N THR A 13 -4.10 -18.10 -3.72
CA THR A 13 -5.01 -18.78 -2.81
C THR A 13 -4.93 -18.19 -1.40
N ILE A 14 -5.97 -18.39 -0.57
CA ILE A 14 -5.97 -17.94 0.83
C ILE A 14 -4.75 -18.48 1.59
N LYS A 15 -4.38 -19.74 1.36
CA LYS A 15 -3.25 -20.38 2.02
C LYS A 15 -1.92 -19.74 1.62
N GLU A 16 -1.71 -19.47 0.33
CA GLU A 16 -0.51 -18.77 -0.13
C GLU A 16 -0.46 -17.34 0.40
N CYS A 17 -1.60 -16.64 0.42
CA CYS A 17 -1.71 -15.30 1.00
C CYS A 17 -1.31 -15.30 2.47
N GLN A 18 -1.84 -16.25 3.25
CA GLN A 18 -1.49 -16.42 4.67
C GLN A 18 0.00 -16.69 4.86
N ASP A 19 0.59 -17.60 4.08
CA ASP A 19 2.03 -17.89 4.15
C ASP A 19 2.88 -16.65 3.83
N MET A 20 2.46 -15.86 2.84
CA MET A 20 3.13 -14.60 2.49
C MET A 20 2.97 -13.54 3.58
N ILE A 21 1.80 -13.41 4.20
CA ILE A 21 1.57 -12.49 5.33
C ILE A 21 2.50 -12.88 6.48
N GLN A 22 2.56 -14.17 6.83
CA GLN A 22 3.43 -14.66 7.91
C GLN A 22 4.91 -14.37 7.67
N ARG A 23 5.36 -14.41 6.41
CA ARG A 23 6.73 -14.00 6.03
C ARG A 23 6.91 -12.49 6.11
N SER A 24 5.91 -11.71 5.68
CA SER A 24 5.92 -10.25 5.73
C SER A 24 6.07 -9.73 7.16
N LEU A 25 5.37 -10.35 8.11
CA LEU A 25 5.44 -10.04 9.54
C LEU A 25 6.84 -10.20 10.16
N ARG A 26 7.76 -10.92 9.49
CA ARG A 26 9.15 -11.09 9.94
C ARG A 26 10.08 -9.98 9.42
N THR A 27 9.62 -9.15 8.49
CA THR A 27 10.44 -8.04 7.98
C THR A 27 10.61 -6.97 9.07
N PRO A 28 11.78 -6.32 9.20
CA PRO A 28 12.03 -5.37 10.29
C PRO A 28 11.02 -4.22 10.36
N MET A 29 10.60 -3.69 9.21
CA MET A 29 9.63 -2.59 9.15
C MET A 29 8.24 -3.02 9.62
N VAL A 30 7.73 -4.15 9.12
CA VAL A 30 6.42 -4.66 9.54
C VAL A 30 6.44 -5.04 11.02
N LYS A 31 7.51 -5.67 11.49
CA LYS A 31 7.69 -5.98 12.91
C LYS A 31 7.63 -4.72 13.78
N PHE A 32 8.39 -3.69 13.42
CA PHE A 32 8.38 -2.41 14.12
C PHE A 32 6.98 -1.78 14.16
N LEU A 33 6.27 -1.75 13.03
CA LEU A 33 4.92 -1.19 12.95
C LEU A 33 3.93 -2.02 13.79
N MET A 34 3.94 -3.34 13.67
CA MET A 34 3.06 -4.25 14.42
C MET A 34 3.20 -4.10 15.93
N GLU A 35 4.43 -3.97 16.46
CA GLU A 35 4.67 -3.76 17.90
C GLU A 35 4.03 -2.47 18.44
N HIS A 36 3.89 -1.44 17.61
CA HIS A 36 3.18 -0.21 17.97
C HIS A 36 1.66 -0.38 17.88
N MET A 37 1.21 -1.19 16.93
CA MET A 37 -0.21 -1.37 16.60
C MET A 37 -0.92 -2.31 17.57
N GLU A 38 -0.23 -3.35 18.07
CA GLU A 38 -0.73 -4.24 19.11
C GLU A 38 -1.20 -3.48 20.35
N LYS A 39 -0.57 -2.33 20.67
CA LYS A 39 -0.95 -1.48 21.81
C LYS A 39 -2.23 -0.67 21.57
N THR A 40 -2.61 -0.47 20.30
CA THR A 40 -3.70 0.41 19.88
C THR A 40 -4.97 -0.36 19.51
N GLY A 41 -4.86 -1.66 19.23
CA GLY A 41 -6.00 -2.52 18.89
C GLY A 41 -6.47 -2.41 17.44
N CYS A 42 -5.75 -1.68 16.58
CA CYS A 42 -6.04 -1.58 15.15
C CYS A 42 -5.81 -2.91 14.41
N LYS A 43 -6.61 -3.16 13.37
CA LYS A 43 -6.53 -4.35 12.52
C LYS A 43 -6.44 -3.95 11.05
N ILE A 44 -5.68 -4.72 10.28
CA ILE A 44 -5.58 -4.59 8.83
C ILE A 44 -6.17 -5.83 8.16
N VAL A 45 -6.68 -5.67 6.94
CA VAL A 45 -7.23 -6.76 6.13
C VAL A 45 -6.51 -6.78 4.78
N VAL A 46 -6.12 -7.98 4.33
CA VAL A 46 -5.46 -8.19 3.03
C VAL A 46 -6.34 -9.09 2.16
N CYS A 47 -6.66 -8.62 0.95
CA CYS A 47 -7.47 -9.35 -0.01
C CYS A 47 -6.60 -10.27 -0.88
N SER A 48 -6.78 -11.60 -0.76
CA SER A 48 -5.94 -12.59 -1.45
C SER A 48 -6.06 -12.56 -2.98
N ASP A 49 -7.21 -12.12 -3.50
CA ASP A 49 -7.48 -12.01 -4.94
C ASP A 49 -6.72 -10.84 -5.62
N GLN A 50 -6.15 -9.93 -4.84
CA GLN A 50 -5.43 -8.74 -5.33
C GLN A 50 -3.89 -8.87 -5.24
N VAL A 51 -3.38 -9.95 -4.63
CA VAL A 51 -1.94 -10.17 -4.42
C VAL A 51 -1.49 -11.47 -5.07
N LYS A 52 -0.28 -11.49 -5.63
CA LYS A 52 0.25 -12.66 -6.37
C LYS A 52 1.58 -13.14 -5.85
N ILE A 53 2.46 -12.21 -5.50
CA ILE A 53 3.82 -12.52 -5.06
C ILE A 53 4.08 -11.91 -3.69
N GLN A 54 5.11 -12.44 -2.99
CA GLN A 54 5.48 -12.00 -1.64
C GLN A 54 5.66 -10.49 -1.54
N ASP A 55 6.22 -9.88 -2.59
CA ASP A 55 6.46 -8.45 -2.62
C ASP A 55 5.14 -7.66 -2.59
N ASP A 56 4.07 -8.13 -3.25
CA ASP A 56 2.76 -7.45 -3.20
C ASP A 56 2.18 -7.44 -1.78
N VAL A 57 2.27 -8.57 -1.08
CA VAL A 57 1.83 -8.66 0.31
C VAL A 57 2.65 -7.74 1.21
N ASN A 58 3.97 -7.69 1.01
CA ASN A 58 4.82 -6.76 1.77
C ASN A 58 4.41 -5.30 1.56
N GLN A 59 4.15 -4.92 0.30
CA GLN A 59 3.70 -3.57 -0.04
C GLN A 59 2.39 -3.21 0.66
N VAL A 60 1.37 -4.06 0.50
CA VAL A 60 0.03 -3.83 1.09
C VAL A 60 0.09 -3.81 2.61
N VAL A 61 0.75 -4.79 3.24
CA VAL A 61 0.85 -4.84 4.70
C VAL A 61 1.55 -3.60 5.26
N ILE A 62 2.66 -3.17 4.68
CA ILE A 62 3.36 -1.96 5.14
C ILE A 62 2.47 -0.72 4.93
N HIS A 63 1.82 -0.60 3.77
CA HIS A 63 0.94 0.53 3.43
C HIS A 63 -0.19 0.70 4.45
N GLU A 64 -0.95 -0.37 4.71
CA GLU A 64 -2.07 -0.33 5.68
C GLU A 64 -1.58 -0.14 7.12
N LEU A 65 -0.41 -0.69 7.47
CA LEU A 65 0.18 -0.44 8.78
C LEU A 65 0.63 1.02 8.95
N ILE A 66 1.03 1.71 7.88
CA ILE A 66 1.34 3.14 7.95
C ILE A 66 0.06 3.95 8.20
N HIS A 67 -1.06 3.59 7.56
CA HIS A 67 -2.35 4.24 7.78
C HIS A 67 -2.84 4.07 9.21
N ALA A 68 -2.81 2.85 9.75
CA ALA A 68 -3.23 2.67 11.13
C ALA A 68 -2.20 3.23 12.13
N TYR A 69 -0.90 3.32 11.79
CA TYR A 69 0.08 4.04 12.61
C TYR A 69 -0.23 5.55 12.63
N ASP A 70 -0.61 6.09 11.47
CA ASP A 70 -1.08 7.48 11.31
C ASP A 70 -2.25 7.78 12.23
N GLU A 71 -3.30 6.97 12.15
CA GLU A 71 -4.50 7.08 12.97
C GLU A 71 -4.18 7.12 14.46
N CYS A 72 -3.27 6.26 14.90
CA CYS A 72 -2.95 6.13 16.32
C CYS A 72 -2.03 7.23 16.85
N ARG A 73 -1.22 7.85 15.97
CA ARG A 73 -0.17 8.80 16.37
C ARG A 73 -0.56 10.25 16.13
N ALA A 74 -1.31 10.52 15.07
CA ALA A 74 -1.71 11.87 14.72
C ALA A 74 -2.92 12.28 15.57
N SER A 75 -2.71 13.20 16.51
CA SER A 75 -3.75 13.65 17.43
C SER A 75 -4.97 14.31 16.76
N ASN A 76 -4.82 14.77 15.51
CA ASN A 76 -5.82 15.53 14.76
C ASN A 76 -5.98 15.01 13.32
N LEU A 77 -5.78 13.71 13.08
CA LEU A 77 -6.03 13.15 11.75
C LEU A 77 -7.54 13.14 11.49
N ASP A 78 -7.94 13.67 10.33
CA ASP A 78 -9.34 13.75 9.92
C ASP A 78 -9.42 13.17 8.51
N TRP A 79 -9.96 11.97 8.38
CA TRP A 79 -10.12 11.30 7.09
C TRP A 79 -11.13 11.97 6.17
N THR A 80 -11.94 12.92 6.65
CA THR A 80 -12.82 13.72 5.78
C THR A 80 -12.11 14.93 5.19
N ASN A 81 -10.91 15.25 5.70
CA ASN A 81 -10.08 16.33 5.18
C ASN A 81 -9.13 15.79 4.11
N CYS A 82 -9.32 16.27 2.87
CA CYS A 82 -8.50 15.91 1.71
C CYS A 82 -6.99 16.05 1.96
N ALA A 83 -6.55 17.09 2.67
CA ALA A 83 -5.13 17.30 2.95
C ALA A 83 -4.57 16.25 3.91
N HIS A 84 -5.34 15.87 4.94
CA HIS A 84 -4.94 14.86 5.91
C HIS A 84 -4.87 13.47 5.26
N HIS A 85 -5.90 13.10 4.50
CA HIS A 85 -5.91 11.85 3.74
C HIS A 85 -4.74 11.81 2.74
N ALA A 86 -4.53 12.87 1.96
CA ALA A 86 -3.41 12.96 1.02
C ALA A 86 -2.05 12.82 1.72
N CYS A 87 -1.85 13.43 2.89
CA CYS A 87 -0.62 13.31 3.66
C CYS A 87 -0.34 11.86 4.09
N SER A 88 -1.36 11.14 4.55
CA SER A 88 -1.22 9.73 4.92
C SER A 88 -0.87 8.86 3.71
N GLU A 89 -1.53 9.08 2.58
CA GLU A 89 -1.27 8.40 1.30
C GLU A 89 0.14 8.68 0.76
N ILE A 90 0.63 9.92 0.85
CA ILE A 90 2.00 10.27 0.44
C ILE A 90 3.01 9.48 1.27
N ARG A 91 2.78 9.39 2.59
CA ARG A 91 3.70 8.66 3.47
C ARG A 91 3.65 7.16 3.23
N ALA A 92 2.46 6.60 3.06
CA ALA A 92 2.26 5.20 2.73
C ALA A 92 2.90 4.85 1.36
N GLY A 93 2.77 5.73 0.36
CA GLY A 93 3.41 5.59 -0.96
C GLY A 93 4.93 5.60 -0.91
N HIS A 94 5.54 6.47 -0.09
CA HIS A 94 6.99 6.53 0.08
C HIS A 94 7.56 5.33 0.83
N LEU A 95 6.94 4.94 1.95
CA LEU A 95 7.52 3.97 2.88
C LEU A 95 7.16 2.52 2.56
N SER A 96 6.08 2.25 1.82
CA SER A 96 5.73 0.88 1.41
C SER A 96 6.78 0.28 0.48
N GLY A 97 7.33 1.08 -0.44
CA GLY A 97 8.20 0.64 -1.54
C GLY A 97 7.46 0.43 -2.87
N ASP A 98 6.18 0.80 -2.95
CA ASP A 98 5.33 0.57 -4.12
C ASP A 98 5.82 1.39 -5.34
N CYS A 99 6.45 2.53 -5.05
CA CYS A 99 7.07 3.42 -6.01
C CYS A 99 8.57 3.17 -6.24
N HIS A 100 9.10 2.02 -5.81
CA HIS A 100 10.49 1.65 -6.06
C HIS A 100 10.77 1.56 -7.57
N TYR A 101 11.94 2.03 -8.01
CA TYR A 101 12.30 2.19 -9.43
C TYR A 101 12.10 0.90 -10.24
N LYS A 102 12.49 -0.25 -9.71
CA LYS A 102 12.30 -1.55 -10.38
C LYS A 102 10.83 -1.86 -10.68
N ARG A 103 9.90 -1.51 -9.78
CA ARG A 103 8.45 -1.71 -9.99
C ARG A 103 7.93 -0.74 -11.04
N GLU A 104 8.31 0.52 -10.95
CA GLU A 104 7.90 1.54 -11.93
C GLU A 104 8.41 1.22 -13.34
N PHE A 105 9.64 0.73 -13.45
CA PHE A 105 10.21 0.22 -14.70
C PHE A 105 9.39 -0.95 -15.26
N LEU A 106 9.04 -1.94 -14.44
CA LEU A 106 8.19 -3.07 -14.84
C LEU A 106 6.76 -2.65 -15.20
N ARG A 107 6.29 -1.50 -14.68
CA ARG A 107 5.02 -0.86 -15.05
C ARG A 107 5.12 0.00 -16.31
N GLY A 108 6.29 0.09 -16.94
CA GLY A 108 6.53 0.86 -18.17
C GLY A 108 6.96 2.32 -17.95
N PHE A 109 7.20 2.74 -16.71
CA PHE A 109 7.71 4.09 -16.42
C PHE A 109 9.25 4.10 -16.42
N MET A 110 9.82 4.70 -17.46
CA MET A 110 11.27 4.69 -17.72
C MET A 110 12.04 5.89 -17.16
N LYS A 111 11.35 6.83 -16.53
CA LYS A 111 11.97 8.02 -15.93
C LYS A 111 12.79 7.59 -14.72
N ILE A 112 14.05 8.04 -14.64
CA ILE A 112 14.95 7.73 -13.50
C ILE A 112 14.91 8.88 -12.49
N ARG A 113 15.21 10.10 -12.92
CA ARG A 113 15.25 11.27 -12.02
C ARG A 113 13.85 11.71 -11.65
N GLY A 114 13.53 11.75 -10.35
CA GLY A 114 12.23 12.21 -9.86
C GLY A 114 11.09 11.20 -10.02
N HIS A 115 11.42 9.94 -10.32
CA HIS A 115 10.42 8.91 -10.63
C HIS A 115 9.51 8.58 -9.45
N GLU A 116 10.07 8.59 -8.23
CA GLU A 116 9.33 8.27 -7.01
C GLU A 116 8.27 9.33 -6.72
N GLN A 117 8.63 10.63 -6.81
CA GLN A 117 7.69 11.72 -6.60
C GLN A 117 6.54 11.67 -7.62
N ASP A 118 6.86 11.38 -8.88
CA ASP A 118 5.83 11.23 -9.91
C ASP A 118 4.93 10.02 -9.65
N CYS A 119 5.50 8.89 -9.23
CA CYS A 119 4.74 7.69 -8.87
C CYS A 119 3.84 7.94 -7.66
N VAL A 120 4.37 8.49 -6.57
CA VAL A 120 3.61 8.79 -5.35
C VAL A 120 2.49 9.75 -5.68
N ARG A 121 2.77 10.81 -6.45
CA ARG A 121 1.71 11.73 -6.92
C ARG A 121 0.62 11.01 -7.70
N ARG A 122 0.96 10.13 -8.65
CA ARG A 122 -0.04 9.34 -9.40
C ARG A 122 -0.88 8.44 -8.48
N ARG A 123 -0.25 7.76 -7.52
CA ARG A 123 -0.91 6.80 -6.61
C ARG A 123 -1.81 7.52 -5.61
N VAL A 124 -1.34 8.61 -5.01
CA VAL A 124 -2.13 9.47 -4.11
C VAL A 124 -3.36 10.01 -4.83
N MET A 125 -3.19 10.59 -6.02
CA MET A 125 -4.33 11.09 -6.79
C MET A 125 -5.34 9.98 -7.11
N LYS A 126 -4.86 8.77 -7.44
CA LYS A 126 -5.75 7.62 -7.67
C LYS A 126 -6.52 7.23 -6.41
N SER A 127 -5.89 7.23 -5.24
CA SER A 127 -6.56 6.90 -3.97
C SER A 127 -7.63 7.95 -3.62
N LEU A 128 -7.29 9.23 -3.69
CA LEU A 128 -8.22 10.33 -3.37
C LEU A 128 -9.43 10.38 -4.33
N ILE A 129 -9.22 10.12 -5.62
CA ILE A 129 -10.33 10.08 -6.60
C ILE A 129 -11.24 8.87 -6.36
N ALA A 130 -10.70 7.74 -5.90
CA ALA A 130 -11.49 6.54 -5.59
C ALA A 130 -12.28 6.68 -4.29
N ASN A 131 -11.84 7.57 -3.39
CA ASN A 131 -12.46 7.85 -2.10
C ASN A 131 -12.84 9.33 -1.97
N PRO A 132 -13.73 9.85 -2.83
CA PRO A 132 -14.25 11.21 -2.66
C PRO A 132 -15.16 11.21 -1.44
N PHE A 133 -14.82 12.03 -0.44
CA PHE A 133 -15.60 12.19 0.80
C PHE A 133 -17.09 12.48 0.53
#